data_AF-A0A8T1FKD3-F1
#
_entry.id   AF-A0A8T1FKD3-F1
#
_cell.length_a   1.000
_cell.length_b   1.000
_cell.length_c   1.000
_cell.angle_alpha   90.00
_cell.angle_beta   90.00
_cell.angle_gamma   90.00
#
_symmetry.space_group_name_H-M   'P 1'
#
loop_
_entity.id
_entity.type
_entity.pdbx_description
1 polymer ?
#
loop_
_entity_poly.entity_id
_entity_poly.type
_entity_poly.pdbx_seq_one_letter_code
_entity_poly.pdbx_strand_id
1 'polypeptide(L)'
;MLYHLSRHYVQARVCGASLASFAKMPARRKSVELSLKRQAIDWIATEGGGVPSRAEAPFRQRGWRVKAACFRRWWRQRDEILAATGSRRRLQGAGRRPVLGEAEDTLVNLIYDRRLKKEKGTRNWIAAQARLMFHESRTEEEHEEHPIRFAASNPWVTAFMQSKNLSLRRRTNLRTKCWLIVQCLSCASYESISLP
;
A
#
# COMPACT_ATOMS: atom_id res chain seq x y z
N MET A 1 0.19 26.21 -88.31
CA MET A 1 -0.33 26.38 -86.93
C MET A 1 0.64 25.68 -85.99
N LEU A 2 1.55 26.46 -85.41
CA LEU A 2 1.62 26.79 -83.97
C LEU A 2 2.42 25.77 -83.12
N TYR A 3 3.71 26.10 -82.95
CA TYR A 3 4.55 26.08 -81.75
C TYR A 3 4.81 24.80 -80.91
N HIS A 4 6.12 24.46 -80.88
CA HIS A 4 7.00 24.23 -79.71
C HIS A 4 6.69 23.11 -78.69
N LEU A 5 7.57 22.10 -78.60
CA LEU A 5 8.76 22.00 -77.75
C LEU A 5 8.50 21.83 -76.24
N SER A 6 8.89 20.64 -75.75
CA SER A 6 9.74 20.39 -74.58
C SER A 6 9.44 21.13 -73.27
N ARG A 7 9.27 20.37 -72.18
CA ARG A 7 10.28 20.20 -71.11
C ARG A 7 9.68 19.60 -69.84
N HIS A 8 10.41 18.60 -69.31
CA HIS A 8 10.80 18.41 -67.90
C HIS A 8 9.76 18.64 -66.80
N TYR A 9 9.59 17.64 -65.92
CA TYR A 9 10.28 17.69 -64.61
C TYR A 9 10.18 16.34 -63.87
N VAL A 10 11.36 15.76 -63.60
CA VAL A 10 11.58 14.80 -62.52
C VAL A 10 11.48 15.56 -61.20
N GLN A 11 10.70 15.08 -60.22
CA GLN A 11 11.09 15.21 -58.82
C GLN A 11 10.27 14.34 -57.86
N ALA A 12 10.96 13.40 -57.24
CA ALA A 12 10.65 12.85 -55.93
C ALA A 12 10.62 13.97 -54.86
N ARG A 13 9.67 13.89 -53.93
CA ARG A 13 9.55 14.62 -52.64
C ARG A 13 8.16 14.25 -52.07
N VAL A 14 7.90 13.93 -50.80
CA VAL A 14 8.61 14.10 -49.53
C VAL A 14 8.09 13.04 -48.55
N CYS A 15 8.98 12.60 -47.67
CA CYS A 15 8.73 12.03 -46.36
C CYS A 15 7.50 12.60 -45.59
N GLY A 16 6.91 11.74 -44.77
CA GLY A 16 6.63 12.09 -43.37
C GLY A 16 5.26 12.72 -43.09
N ALA A 17 4.28 11.87 -42.78
CA ALA A 17 3.23 12.22 -41.83
C ALA A 17 3.21 11.18 -40.72
N SER A 18 4.21 11.31 -39.83
CA SER A 18 4.11 10.86 -38.45
C SER A 18 2.92 11.60 -37.83
N LEU A 19 1.73 10.99 -37.83
CA LEU A 19 0.75 11.28 -36.79
C LEU A 19 1.16 10.43 -35.61
N ALA A 20 2.13 10.98 -34.87
CA ALA A 20 2.35 10.66 -33.49
C ALA A 20 0.97 10.56 -32.82
N SER A 21 0.55 9.32 -32.58
CA SER A 21 -0.39 8.98 -31.54
C SER A 21 0.25 9.49 -30.26
N PHE A 22 -0.04 10.74 -29.91
CA PHE A 22 0.13 11.25 -28.57
C PHE A 22 -0.66 10.25 -27.71
N ALA A 23 0.06 9.28 -27.15
CA ALA A 23 -0.45 8.41 -26.13
C ALA A 23 -0.99 9.36 -25.07
N LYS A 24 -2.31 9.55 -25.07
CA LYS A 24 -3.01 10.38 -24.10
C LYS A 24 -2.77 9.69 -22.78
N MET A 25 -1.69 10.08 -22.11
CA MET A 25 -1.33 9.60 -20.79
C MET A 25 -2.61 9.71 -19.97
N PRO A 26 -3.19 8.60 -19.49
CA PRO A 26 -4.43 8.66 -18.77
C PRO A 26 -4.19 9.60 -17.59
N ALA A 27 -4.98 10.68 -17.54
CA ALA A 27 -4.84 11.69 -16.50
C ALA A 27 -4.71 10.97 -15.17
N ARG A 28 -3.65 11.29 -14.40
CA ARG A 28 -3.39 10.65 -13.11
C ARG A 28 -4.69 10.65 -12.31
N ARG A 29 -5.18 9.45 -11.99
CA ARG A 29 -6.40 9.28 -11.21
C ARG A 29 -6.20 10.01 -9.88
N LYS A 30 -6.83 11.17 -9.72
CA LYS A 30 -6.79 11.91 -8.46
C LYS A 30 -7.56 11.08 -7.43
N SER A 31 -6.84 10.60 -6.43
CA SER A 31 -7.46 9.92 -5.29
C SER A 31 -8.34 10.92 -4.56
N VAL A 32 -9.64 10.62 -4.46
CA VAL A 32 -10.60 11.47 -3.75
C VAL A 32 -10.45 11.25 -2.25
N GLU A 33 -10.29 12.35 -1.51
CA GLU A 33 -10.19 12.34 -0.05
C GLU A 33 -11.53 11.96 0.61
N LEU A 34 -11.49 11.37 1.82
CA LEU A 34 -12.71 11.01 2.54
C LEU A 34 -13.55 12.25 2.88
N SER A 35 -12.94 13.41 3.13
CA SER A 35 -13.63 14.69 3.35
C SER A 35 -14.60 15.02 2.21
N LEU A 36 -14.16 14.92 0.96
CA LEU A 36 -15.01 15.19 -0.21
C LEU A 36 -16.14 14.15 -0.33
N LYS A 37 -15.86 12.88 -0.03
CA LYS A 37 -16.91 11.84 -0.04
C LYS A 37 -17.97 12.11 1.01
N ARG A 38 -17.58 12.59 2.20
CA ARG A 38 -18.53 13.00 3.25
C ARG A 38 -19.38 14.18 2.83
N GLN A 39 -18.77 15.24 2.27
CA GLN A 39 -19.52 16.37 1.73
C GLN A 39 -20.52 15.93 0.66
N ALA A 40 -20.15 14.98 -0.21
CA ALA A 40 -21.06 14.43 -1.19
C ALA A 40 -22.20 13.62 -0.56
N ILE A 41 -21.93 12.81 0.48
CA ILE A 41 -22.95 12.05 1.20
C ILE A 41 -23.92 12.98 1.92
N ASP A 42 -23.40 13.99 2.62
CA ASP A 42 -24.19 14.99 3.33
C ASP A 42 -25.10 15.76 2.37
N TRP A 43 -24.54 16.23 1.25
CA TRP A 43 -25.33 16.88 0.19
C TRP A 43 -26.41 15.95 -0.38
N ILE A 44 -26.11 14.66 -0.60
CA ILE A 44 -27.12 13.70 -1.08
C ILE A 44 -28.25 13.53 -0.06
N ALA A 45 -27.92 13.54 1.24
CA ALA A 45 -28.90 13.37 2.32
C ALA A 45 -29.80 14.61 2.50
N THR A 46 -29.24 15.82 2.38
CA THR A 46 -29.97 17.08 2.63
C THR A 46 -30.60 17.66 1.37
N GLU A 47 -29.79 18.04 0.39
CA GLU A 47 -30.23 18.71 -0.85
C GLU A 47 -30.64 17.72 -1.95
N GLY A 48 -30.01 16.54 -1.97
CA GLY A 48 -30.21 15.53 -3.02
C GLY A 48 -31.43 14.64 -2.83
N GLY A 49 -32.15 14.75 -1.70
CA GLY A 49 -33.31 13.92 -1.37
C GLY A 49 -33.02 12.41 -1.36
N GLY A 50 -31.79 12.02 -1.00
CA GLY A 50 -31.34 10.63 -0.98
C GLY A 50 -30.99 10.05 -2.36
N VAL A 51 -31.00 10.83 -3.44
CA VAL A 51 -30.72 10.35 -4.81
C VAL A 51 -29.26 10.64 -5.20
N PRO A 52 -28.36 9.63 -5.23
CA PRO A 52 -26.93 9.87 -5.39
C PRO A 52 -26.52 10.43 -6.76
N SER A 53 -27.31 10.13 -7.81
CA SER A 53 -27.03 10.60 -9.17
C SER A 53 -27.18 12.12 -9.31
N ARG A 54 -27.98 12.77 -8.45
CA ARG A 54 -28.20 14.23 -8.48
C ARG A 54 -26.95 15.02 -8.09
N ALA A 55 -26.05 14.42 -7.32
CA ALA A 55 -24.80 15.06 -6.88
C ALA A 55 -23.82 15.34 -8.03
N GLU A 56 -24.02 14.75 -9.21
CA GLU A 56 -23.09 14.95 -10.32
C GLU A 56 -23.04 16.40 -10.83
N ALA A 57 -24.17 17.08 -10.97
CA ALA A 57 -24.22 18.45 -11.51
C ALA A 57 -23.61 19.50 -10.54
N PRO A 58 -23.99 19.55 -9.25
CA PRO A 58 -23.42 20.50 -8.29
C PRO A 58 -21.91 20.32 -8.10
N PHE A 59 -21.45 19.06 -7.99
CA PHE A 59 -20.02 18.80 -7.80
C PHE A 59 -19.22 19.07 -9.07
N ARG A 60 -19.80 18.90 -10.26
CA ARG A 60 -19.19 19.32 -11.54
C ARG A 60 -19.04 20.84 -11.63
N GLN A 61 -20.04 21.61 -11.20
CA GLN A 61 -19.96 23.08 -11.15
C GLN A 61 -18.86 23.55 -10.19
N ARG A 62 -18.68 22.85 -9.05
CA ARG A 62 -17.59 23.06 -8.09
C ARG A 62 -16.21 22.58 -8.60
N GLY A 63 -16.08 22.18 -9.86
CA GLY A 63 -14.82 21.76 -10.49
C GLY A 63 -14.45 20.27 -10.32
N TRP A 64 -15.31 19.46 -9.70
CA TRP A 64 -15.07 18.03 -9.46
C TRP A 64 -15.64 17.17 -10.58
N ARG A 65 -14.77 16.52 -11.35
CA ARG A 65 -15.17 15.59 -12.43
C ARG A 65 -15.37 14.17 -11.89
N VAL A 66 -16.38 13.98 -11.04
CA VAL A 66 -16.80 12.68 -10.51
C VAL A 66 -18.08 12.23 -11.22
N LYS A 67 -18.16 10.97 -11.66
CA LYS A 67 -19.35 10.41 -12.34
C LYS A 67 -20.40 9.94 -11.33
N ALA A 68 -21.69 9.93 -11.68
CA ALA A 68 -22.79 9.41 -10.86
C ALA A 68 -22.54 8.01 -10.29
N ALA A 69 -21.84 7.14 -11.04
CA ALA A 69 -21.48 5.80 -10.57
C ALA A 69 -20.62 5.81 -9.30
N CYS A 70 -19.74 6.80 -9.13
CA CYS A 70 -18.93 6.96 -7.93
C CYS A 70 -19.79 7.40 -6.74
N PHE A 71 -20.70 8.36 -6.94
CA PHE A 71 -21.63 8.81 -5.90
C PHE A 71 -22.55 7.68 -5.42
N ARG A 72 -23.10 6.86 -6.33
CA ARG A 72 -23.86 5.66 -5.97
C ARG A 72 -23.05 4.65 -5.16
N ARG A 73 -21.76 4.49 -5.47
CA ARG A 73 -20.88 3.62 -4.70
C ARG A 73 -20.65 4.18 -3.29
N TRP A 74 -20.36 5.47 -3.17
CA TRP A 74 -20.17 6.12 -1.87
C TRP A 74 -21.43 6.11 -1.01
N TRP A 75 -22.60 6.25 -1.63
CA TRP A 75 -23.88 6.16 -0.92
C TRP A 75 -24.15 4.76 -0.33
N ARG A 76 -23.77 3.70 -1.06
CA ARG A 76 -23.84 2.33 -0.52
C ARG A 76 -22.89 2.11 0.64
N GLN A 77 -21.70 2.72 0.60
CA GLN A 77 -20.67 2.64 1.63
C GLN A 77 -20.72 3.82 2.62
N ARG A 78 -21.86 4.50 2.73
CA ARG A 78 -21.94 5.80 3.42
C ARG A 78 -21.60 5.68 4.90
N ASP A 79 -22.05 4.62 5.55
CA ASP A 79 -21.83 4.39 6.99
C ASP A 79 -20.33 4.18 7.27
N GLU A 80 -19.64 3.41 6.41
CA GLU A 80 -18.18 3.21 6.48
C GLU A 80 -17.40 4.51 6.22
N ILE A 81 -17.86 5.35 5.28
CA ILE A 81 -17.21 6.63 4.93
C ILE A 81 -17.38 7.68 6.04
N LEU A 82 -18.54 7.69 6.70
CA LEU A 82 -18.83 8.55 7.84
C LEU A 82 -18.08 8.09 9.09
N ALA A 83 -18.02 6.78 9.34
CA ALA A 83 -17.32 6.19 10.50
C ALA A 83 -15.79 6.21 10.40
N ALA A 84 -15.22 6.22 9.18
CA ALA A 84 -13.78 6.34 9.01
C ALA A 84 -13.26 7.64 9.66
N THR A 85 -12.05 7.68 10.22
CA THR A 85 -11.48 8.89 10.87
C THR A 85 -10.26 9.42 10.09
N GLY A 86 -10.09 10.75 10.06
CA GLY A 86 -8.90 11.44 9.53
C GLY A 86 -8.91 11.80 8.03
N SER A 87 -7.79 12.29 7.53
CA SER A 87 -7.56 12.76 6.14
C SER A 87 -7.24 11.63 5.14
N ARG A 88 -7.53 10.38 5.51
CA ARG A 88 -7.21 9.21 4.69
C ARG A 88 -8.01 9.22 3.38
N ARG A 89 -7.47 8.62 2.32
CA ARG A 89 -8.13 8.56 0.99
C ARG A 89 -8.87 7.24 0.71
N ARG A 90 -8.57 6.19 1.49
CA ARG A 90 -9.15 4.84 1.36
C ARG A 90 -9.81 4.42 2.68
N LEU A 91 -10.89 3.65 2.59
CA LEU A 91 -11.51 2.99 3.73
C LEU A 91 -10.56 1.94 4.32
N GLN A 92 -10.69 1.67 5.62
CA GLN A 92 -9.95 0.59 6.28
C GLN A 92 -10.40 -0.75 5.69
N GLY A 93 -9.46 -1.68 5.50
CA GLY A 93 -9.77 -2.98 4.88
C GLY A 93 -9.85 -3.01 3.35
N ALA A 94 -9.82 -1.85 2.66
CA ALA A 94 -9.72 -1.81 1.19
C ALA A 94 -8.32 -2.17 0.63
N GLY A 95 -7.53 -2.88 1.43
CA GLY A 95 -6.22 -3.42 1.07
C GLY A 95 -6.35 -4.83 0.48
N ARG A 96 -5.21 -5.43 0.13
CA ARG A 96 -5.17 -6.84 -0.27
C ARG A 96 -5.60 -7.69 0.93
N ARG A 97 -6.56 -8.60 0.74
CA ARG A 97 -6.92 -9.61 1.75
C ARG A 97 -5.65 -10.40 2.12
N PRO A 98 -5.34 -10.58 3.42
CA PRO A 98 -4.16 -11.33 3.82
C PRO A 98 -4.22 -12.76 3.29
N VAL A 99 -3.07 -13.33 2.90
CA VAL A 99 -3.02 -14.62 2.20
C VAL A 99 -3.32 -15.78 3.15
N LEU A 100 -2.97 -15.62 4.43
CA LEU A 100 -3.12 -16.66 5.45
C LEU A 100 -4.34 -16.45 6.35
N GLY A 101 -5.14 -15.39 6.16
CA GLY A 101 -6.36 -15.17 6.95
C GLY A 101 -6.12 -15.23 8.47
N GLU A 102 -6.83 -16.13 9.16
CA GLU A 102 -6.73 -16.37 10.60
C GLU A 102 -5.39 -16.97 11.03
N ALA A 103 -4.72 -17.74 10.17
CA ALA A 103 -3.41 -18.30 10.47
C ALA A 103 -2.34 -17.20 10.65
N GLU A 104 -2.56 -15.99 10.10
CA GLU A 104 -1.69 -14.84 10.38
C GLU A 104 -1.75 -14.39 11.85
N ASP A 105 -2.89 -14.54 12.53
CA ASP A 105 -3.03 -14.16 13.94
C ASP A 105 -2.38 -15.19 14.86
N THR A 106 -2.49 -16.48 14.54
CA THR A 106 -1.72 -17.54 15.20
C THR A 106 -0.22 -17.33 15.04
N LEU A 107 0.24 -16.93 13.83
CA LEU A 107 1.64 -16.60 13.58
C LEU A 107 2.11 -15.41 14.44
N VAL A 108 1.26 -14.40 14.64
CA VAL A 108 1.54 -13.27 15.53
C VAL A 108 1.71 -13.74 16.99
N ASN A 109 0.84 -14.64 17.47
CA ASN A 109 0.95 -15.20 18.83
C ASN A 109 2.27 -15.95 19.03
N LEU A 110 2.68 -16.78 18.07
CA LEU A 110 3.98 -17.48 18.14
C LEU A 110 5.17 -16.51 18.16
N ILE A 111 5.07 -15.36 17.48
CA ILE A 111 6.08 -14.30 17.55
C ILE A 111 6.14 -13.72 18.97
N TYR A 112 5.00 -13.51 19.63
CA TYR A 112 4.95 -13.05 21.02
C TYR A 112 5.54 -14.09 21.98
N ASP A 113 5.19 -15.37 21.84
CA ASP A 113 5.74 -16.43 22.70
C ASP A 113 7.26 -16.54 22.57
N ARG A 114 7.80 -16.43 21.36
CA ARG A 114 9.26 -16.37 21.16
C ARG A 114 9.88 -15.14 21.80
N ARG A 115 9.20 -13.99 21.77
CA ARG A 115 9.68 -12.77 22.45
C ARG A 115 9.70 -12.95 23.97
N LEU A 116 8.71 -13.63 24.55
CA LEU A 116 8.67 -13.97 25.97
C LEU A 116 9.84 -14.90 26.34
N LYS A 117 10.13 -15.89 25.49
CA LYS A 117 11.29 -16.80 25.62
C LYS A 117 12.65 -16.14 25.30
N LYS A 118 12.67 -14.83 25.01
CA LYS A 118 13.86 -14.04 24.62
C LYS A 118 14.58 -14.57 23.36
N GLU A 119 13.89 -15.33 22.54
CA GLU A 119 14.38 -15.86 21.27
C GLU A 119 14.18 -14.86 20.13
N LYS A 120 14.94 -15.04 19.03
CA LYS A 120 14.85 -14.15 17.86
C LYS A 120 13.80 -14.63 16.87
N GLY A 121 12.73 -13.88 16.71
CA GLY A 121 11.82 -13.99 15.56
C GLY A 121 12.43 -13.37 14.31
N THR A 122 13.39 -14.07 13.68
CA THR A 122 14.02 -13.60 12.43
C THR A 122 13.04 -13.61 11.25
N ARG A 123 13.28 -12.81 10.20
CA ARG A 123 12.44 -12.83 8.98
C ARG A 123 12.37 -14.22 8.35
N ASN A 124 13.50 -14.94 8.34
CA ASN A 124 13.55 -16.30 7.81
C ASN A 124 12.69 -17.27 8.64
N TRP A 125 12.71 -17.11 9.97
CA TRP A 125 11.85 -17.91 10.84
C TRP A 125 10.36 -17.61 10.61
N ILE A 126 9.99 -16.33 10.49
CA ILE A 126 8.60 -15.93 10.17
C ILE A 126 8.16 -16.54 8.83
N ALA A 127 9.02 -16.48 7.81
CA ALA A 127 8.72 -17.07 6.51
C ALA A 127 8.58 -18.60 6.57
N ALA A 128 9.44 -19.28 7.33
CA ALA A 128 9.37 -20.73 7.51
C ALA A 128 8.10 -21.15 8.25
N GLN A 129 7.78 -20.48 9.36
CA GLN A 129 6.57 -20.77 10.14
C GLN A 129 5.29 -20.51 9.34
N ALA A 130 5.26 -19.42 8.56
CA ALA A 130 4.13 -19.12 7.70
C ALA A 130 3.92 -20.18 6.61
N ARG A 131 5.00 -20.76 6.06
CA ARG A 131 4.89 -21.88 5.11
C ARG A 131 4.35 -23.13 5.78
N LEU A 132 4.84 -23.48 6.97
CA LEU A 132 4.36 -24.64 7.71
C LEU A 132 2.85 -24.52 7.99
N MET A 133 2.42 -23.37 8.52
CA MET A 133 0.99 -23.12 8.78
C MET A 133 0.15 -23.19 7.51
N PHE A 134 0.65 -22.69 6.38
CA PHE A 134 -0.05 -22.76 5.09
C PHE A 134 -0.18 -24.20 4.57
N HIS A 135 0.79 -25.07 4.87
CA HIS A 135 0.73 -26.49 4.51
C HIS A 135 -0.15 -27.29 5.47
N GLU A 136 -0.12 -26.98 6.77
CA GLU A 136 -0.94 -27.65 7.81
C GLU A 136 -2.42 -27.27 7.74
N SER A 137 -2.74 -26.04 7.32
CA SER A 137 -4.13 -25.60 7.18
C SER A 137 -4.83 -26.17 5.94
N ARG A 138 -4.12 -26.92 5.10
CA ARG A 138 -4.70 -27.55 3.90
C ARG A 138 -5.21 -28.95 4.24
N THR A 139 -6.50 -29.16 4.05
CA THR A 139 -7.14 -30.48 4.08
C THR A 139 -6.85 -31.23 2.77
N GLU A 140 -6.78 -32.57 2.82
CA GLU A 140 -6.38 -33.44 1.70
C GLU A 140 -7.20 -33.21 0.41
N GLU A 141 -8.46 -32.78 0.52
CA GLU A 141 -9.36 -32.51 -0.60
C GLU A 141 -8.96 -31.29 -1.45
N GLU A 142 -8.30 -30.28 -0.87
CA GLU A 142 -7.90 -29.06 -1.59
C GLU A 142 -6.57 -29.20 -2.34
N HIS A 143 -5.86 -30.33 -2.19
CA HIS A 143 -4.55 -30.54 -2.81
C HIS A 143 -4.62 -30.62 -4.34
N GLU A 144 -5.75 -31.06 -4.90
CA GLU A 144 -5.88 -31.29 -6.35
C GLU A 144 -6.32 -30.05 -7.12
N GLU A 145 -7.13 -29.17 -6.53
CA GLU A 145 -7.87 -28.18 -7.32
C GLU A 145 -7.09 -26.88 -7.58
N HIS A 146 -6.18 -26.46 -6.68
CA HIS A 146 -5.48 -25.17 -6.81
C HIS A 146 -3.99 -25.22 -6.41
N PRO A 147 -3.04 -25.17 -7.35
CA PRO A 147 -1.60 -25.02 -7.07
C PRO A 147 -1.18 -23.64 -6.53
N ILE A 148 -1.92 -23.03 -5.59
CA ILE A 148 -1.49 -21.76 -4.99
C ILE A 148 -0.30 -22.04 -4.08
N ARG A 149 0.90 -21.87 -4.64
CA ARG A 149 2.16 -22.03 -3.92
C ARG A 149 2.45 -20.77 -3.13
N PHE A 150 2.11 -20.75 -1.85
CA PHE A 150 2.50 -19.66 -0.95
C PHE A 150 4.01 -19.70 -0.68
N ALA A 151 4.75 -18.76 -1.27
CA ALA A 151 6.21 -18.73 -1.19
C ALA A 151 6.76 -18.06 0.09
N ALA A 152 5.92 -17.39 0.88
CA ALA A 152 6.34 -16.56 2.02
C ALA A 152 7.57 -15.67 1.70
N SER A 153 7.50 -14.95 0.57
CA SER A 153 8.63 -14.18 0.06
C SER A 153 9.02 -13.02 0.98
N ASN A 154 10.27 -12.53 0.88
CA ASN A 154 10.74 -11.38 1.65
C ASN A 154 9.78 -10.15 1.57
N PRO A 155 9.25 -9.77 0.39
CA PRO A 155 8.23 -8.72 0.29
C PRO A 155 6.97 -8.99 1.12
N TRP A 156 6.50 -10.25 1.14
CA TRP A 156 5.35 -10.64 1.95
C TRP A 156 5.66 -10.47 3.45
N VAL A 157 6.83 -10.96 3.92
CA VAL A 157 7.25 -10.81 5.32
C VAL A 157 7.34 -9.34 5.71
N THR A 158 7.88 -8.48 4.84
CA THR A 158 7.94 -7.03 5.13
C THR A 158 6.56 -6.40 5.23
N ALA A 159 5.64 -6.76 4.34
CA ALA A 159 4.27 -6.26 4.37
C ALA A 159 3.49 -6.76 5.61
N PHE A 160 3.66 -8.03 5.96
CA PHE A 160 3.09 -8.64 7.17
C PHE A 160 3.61 -7.96 8.45
N MET A 161 4.92 -7.72 8.53
CA MET A 161 5.50 -7.00 9.67
C MET A 161 4.98 -5.56 9.77
N GLN A 162 4.81 -4.87 8.64
CA GLN A 162 4.27 -3.50 8.61
C GLN A 162 2.77 -3.45 8.98
N SER A 163 1.97 -4.41 8.49
CA SER A 163 0.53 -4.43 8.76
C SER A 163 0.22 -4.73 10.23
N LYS A 164 1.01 -5.63 10.86
CA LYS A 164 0.85 -6.04 12.25
C LYS A 164 1.70 -5.24 13.24
N ASN A 165 2.33 -4.15 12.80
CA ASN A 165 3.23 -3.30 13.61
C ASN A 165 4.35 -4.07 14.34
N LEU A 166 4.91 -5.09 13.70
CA LEU A 166 6.00 -5.89 14.25
C LEU A 166 7.35 -5.32 13.84
N SER A 167 8.18 -4.98 14.81
CA SER A 167 9.59 -4.63 14.59
C SER A 167 10.53 -5.79 14.89
N LEU A 168 11.59 -5.97 14.10
CA LEU A 168 12.72 -6.80 14.51
C LEU A 168 13.47 -6.09 15.63
N ARG A 169 13.72 -6.80 16.74
CA ARG A 169 14.61 -6.29 17.78
C ARG A 169 16.03 -6.20 17.19
N ARG A 170 16.56 -4.99 17.03
CA ARG A 170 17.98 -4.79 16.76
C ARG A 170 18.75 -5.36 17.94
N ARG A 171 19.81 -6.11 17.66
CA ARG A 171 20.68 -6.72 18.66
C ARG A 171 21.21 -5.59 19.56
N THR A 172 20.71 -5.44 20.77
CA THR A 172 21.49 -4.83 21.83
C THR A 172 22.36 -5.94 22.37
N ASN A 173 23.58 -6.05 21.84
CA ASN A 173 24.59 -6.90 22.44
C ASN A 173 24.72 -6.41 23.88
N LEU A 174 24.34 -7.23 24.87
CA LEU A 174 24.55 -6.92 26.29
C LEU A 174 26.03 -6.57 26.56
N ARG A 175 26.94 -7.04 25.70
CA ARG A 175 28.38 -6.73 25.72
C ARG A 175 28.73 -5.24 25.51
N THR A 176 27.91 -4.45 24.82
CA THR A 176 28.19 -3.01 24.60
C THR A 176 27.65 -2.13 25.74
N LYS A 177 26.64 -2.60 26.48
CA LYS A 177 26.18 -1.91 27.70
C LYS A 177 27.10 -2.18 28.90
N CYS A 178 27.67 -3.38 29.04
CA CYS A 178 28.64 -3.64 30.10
C CYS A 178 29.94 -2.85 29.92
N TRP A 179 30.42 -2.63 28.69
CA TRP A 179 31.61 -1.80 28.47
C TRP A 179 31.42 -0.33 28.87
N LEU A 180 30.27 0.27 28.54
CA LEU A 180 29.98 1.65 28.93
C LEU A 180 29.78 1.83 30.45
N ILE A 181 29.22 0.82 31.13
CA ILE A 181 29.04 0.88 32.60
C ILE A 181 30.37 0.66 33.33
N VAL A 182 31.21 -0.26 32.89
CA VAL A 182 32.54 -0.50 33.49
C VAL A 182 33.49 0.67 33.23
N GLN A 183 33.42 1.31 32.05
CA GLN A 183 34.26 2.47 31.75
C GLN A 183 33.83 3.74 32.50
N CYS A 184 32.53 3.94 32.76
CA CYS A 184 32.07 5.00 33.66
C CYS A 184 32.49 4.78 35.13
N LEU A 185 32.42 3.54 35.64
CA LEU A 185 32.83 3.23 37.01
C LEU A 185 34.36 3.29 37.19
N SER A 186 35.13 2.98 36.14
CA SER A 186 36.59 3.11 36.17
C SER A 186 37.08 4.57 36.05
N CYS A 187 36.32 5.48 35.43
CA CYS A 187 36.65 6.91 35.43
C CYS A 187 36.29 7.60 36.75
N ALA A 188 35.22 7.18 37.44
CA ALA A 188 34.80 7.80 38.69
C ALA A 188 35.68 7.46 39.92
N SER A 189 36.64 6.53 39.81
CA SER A 189 37.57 6.17 40.90
C SER A 189 38.99 6.70 40.72
N TYR A 190 39.35 7.28 39.57
CA TYR A 190 40.74 7.75 39.34
C TYR A 190 40.91 9.25 39.56
N GLU A 191 39.84 10.01 39.79
CA GLU A 191 39.90 11.47 39.97
C GLU A 191 40.03 11.90 41.45
N SER A 192 40.17 10.94 42.38
CA SER A 192 40.32 11.22 43.83
C SER A 192 41.72 10.92 44.39
N ILE A 193 42.68 10.51 43.55
CA ILE A 193 44.06 10.25 43.98
C ILE A 193 45.03 10.90 43.01
N SER A 194 45.12 12.23 43.06
CA SER A 194 46.34 13.00 42.77
C SER A 194 46.00 14.48 42.93
N LEU A 195 46.43 15.08 44.04
CA LEU A 195 47.50 16.08 44.01
C LEU A 195 47.81 16.53 45.46
N PRO A 196 49.07 16.94 45.71
CA PRO A 196 49.66 17.13 47.04
C PRO A 196 49.19 18.39 47.78
#